data_AF-A0A497NGK4-F1
#
_entry.id   AF-A0A497NGK4-F1
#
_cell.length_a   1.000
_cell.length_b   1.000
_cell.length_c   1.000
_cell.angle_alpha   90.00
_cell.angle_beta   90.00
_cell.angle_gamma   90.00
#
_symmetry.space_group_name_H-M   'P 1'
#
loop_
_entity.id
_entity.type
_entity.pdbx_description
1 polymer ?
#
loop_
_entity_poly.entity_id
_entity_poly.type
_entity_poly.pdbx_seq_one_letter_code
_entity_poly.pdbx_strand_id
1 'polypeptide(L)'
;MVYFLSVNQAVRTCKVKLSISEERKQDVLETFKQYNFAVNFYVDKAWGPRKKIVNKFKLQKLAYYPLRERTGLQADLVCSACRKACNAVRLCVVNWSKKRKASKPKLWTFFCDSVH
;
A
#
# COMPACT_ATOMS: atom_id res chain seq x y z
N MET A 1 -48.73 12.94 -1.77
CA MET A 1 -47.79 12.02 -2.45
C MET A 1 -46.47 12.77 -2.59
N VAL A 2 -45.49 12.47 -1.75
CA VAL A 2 -44.26 13.28 -1.56
C VAL A 2 -43.20 12.83 -2.55
N TYR A 3 -42.73 13.73 -3.43
CA TYR A 3 -41.65 13.44 -4.36
C TYR A 3 -40.30 13.53 -3.62
N PHE A 4 -39.61 12.39 -3.48
CA PHE A 4 -38.21 12.33 -3.07
C PHE A 4 -37.33 12.80 -4.25
N LEU A 5 -36.86 14.05 -4.20
CA LEU A 5 -35.79 14.51 -5.08
C LEU A 5 -34.47 13.91 -4.59
N SER A 6 -33.97 12.92 -5.32
CA SER A 6 -32.64 12.35 -5.12
C SER A 6 -31.58 13.38 -5.51
N VAL A 7 -31.01 14.05 -4.51
CA VAL A 7 -29.87 14.97 -4.70
C VAL A 7 -28.64 14.12 -5.03
N ASN A 8 -28.26 14.11 -6.32
CA ASN A 8 -26.97 13.57 -6.77
C ASN A 8 -25.84 14.52 -6.33
N GLN A 9 -25.22 14.26 -5.18
CA GLN A 9 -24.02 15.00 -4.77
C GLN A 9 -22.79 14.48 -5.54
N ALA A 10 -22.28 15.29 -6.47
CA ALA A 10 -21.02 15.03 -7.15
C ALA A 10 -19.83 15.34 -6.22
N VAL A 11 -19.17 14.31 -5.69
CA VAL A 11 -17.93 14.48 -4.90
C VAL A 11 -16.77 14.81 -5.84
N ARG A 12 -16.23 16.03 -5.77
CA ARG A 12 -15.02 16.44 -6.51
C ARG A 12 -13.78 16.32 -5.62
N THR A 13 -12.81 15.52 -6.03
CA THR A 13 -11.52 15.38 -5.32
C THR A 13 -10.53 16.41 -5.86
N CYS A 14 -10.27 17.48 -5.12
CA CYS A 14 -9.24 18.47 -5.46
C CYS A 14 -7.88 18.05 -4.89
N LYS A 15 -6.81 18.15 -5.69
CA LYS A 15 -5.44 17.89 -5.24
C LYS A 15 -4.91 19.15 -4.52
N VAL A 16 -4.80 19.10 -3.20
CA VAL A 16 -4.21 20.18 -2.40
C VAL A 16 -2.73 19.88 -2.19
N LYS A 17 -1.85 20.87 -2.43
CA LYS A 17 -0.44 20.77 -2.04
C LYS A 17 -0.39 20.86 -0.52
N LEU A 18 0.13 19.82 0.12
CA LEU A 18 0.29 19.77 1.57
C LEU A 18 1.48 20.67 1.95
N SER A 19 1.21 21.86 2.49
CA SER A 19 2.24 22.75 3.05
C SER A 19 2.60 22.28 4.46
N ILE A 20 3.69 21.52 4.57
CA ILE A 20 4.20 21.01 5.85
C ILE A 20 5.30 21.96 6.34
N SER A 21 5.30 22.32 7.62
CA SER A 21 6.45 23.01 8.24
C SER A 21 7.67 22.08 8.22
N GLU A 22 8.86 22.62 7.95
CA GLU A 22 10.08 21.81 7.81
C GLU A 22 10.35 20.91 9.04
N GLU A 23 9.96 21.35 10.24
CA GLU A 23 10.04 20.56 11.48
C GLU A 23 9.23 19.25 11.45
N ARG A 24 8.05 19.23 10.81
CA ARG A 24 7.17 18.03 10.74
C ARG A 24 7.38 17.21 9.47
N LYS A 25 8.17 17.72 8.53
CA LYS A 25 8.48 17.05 7.27
C LYS A 25 9.21 15.74 7.52
N GLN A 26 10.10 15.71 8.52
CA GLN A 26 10.86 14.52 8.88
C GLN A 26 9.95 13.37 9.37
N ASP A 27 8.98 13.66 10.24
CA ASP A 27 8.04 12.66 10.76
C ASP A 27 7.19 12.03 9.66
N VAL A 28 6.73 12.88 8.72
CA VAL A 28 5.95 12.44 7.57
C VAL A 28 6.80 11.57 6.64
N LEU A 29 8.05 11.97 6.37
CA LEU A 29 8.99 11.19 5.58
C LEU A 29 9.32 9.85 6.24
N GLU A 30 9.51 9.82 7.55
CA GLU A 30 9.74 8.58 8.29
C GLU A 30 8.53 7.64 8.19
N THR A 31 7.32 8.18 8.36
CA THR A 31 6.09 7.40 8.20
C THR A 31 5.99 6.79 6.80
N PHE A 32 6.33 7.55 5.74
CA PHE A 32 6.38 7.03 4.38
C PHE A 32 7.45 5.95 4.19
N LYS A 33 8.63 6.11 4.81
CA LYS A 33 9.70 5.11 4.79
C LYS A 33 9.22 3.81 5.44
N GLN A 34 8.64 3.88 6.64
CA GLN A 34 8.09 2.72 7.34
C GLN A 34 6.96 2.07 6.53
N TYR A 35 6.07 2.87 5.93
CA TYR A 35 4.99 2.36 5.07
C TYR A 35 5.55 1.60 3.87
N ASN A 36 6.52 2.18 3.15
CA ASN A 36 7.14 1.53 1.99
C ASN A 36 7.87 0.24 2.38
N PHE A 37 8.56 0.23 3.52
CA PHE A 37 9.15 -0.97 4.09
C PHE A 37 8.07 -2.05 4.34
N ALA A 38 6.95 -1.69 4.95
CA ALA A 38 5.83 -2.59 5.19
C ALA A 38 5.28 -3.21 3.90
N VAL A 39 5.08 -2.41 2.84
CA VAL A 39 4.56 -2.97 1.58
C VAL A 39 5.54 -3.96 0.97
N ASN A 40 6.84 -3.64 0.95
CA ASN A 40 7.85 -4.53 0.41
C ASN A 40 7.98 -5.82 1.25
N PHE A 41 7.90 -5.73 2.58
CA PHE A 41 7.85 -6.89 3.46
C PHE A 41 6.66 -7.81 3.13
N TYR A 42 5.47 -7.24 2.91
CA TYR A 42 4.31 -8.02 2.48
C TYR A 42 4.50 -8.66 1.11
N VAL A 43 5.10 -7.96 0.15
CA VAL A 43 5.41 -8.53 -1.16
C VAL A 43 6.40 -9.69 -1.00
N ASP A 44 7.44 -9.54 -0.19
CA ASP A 44 8.42 -10.60 0.06
C ASP A 44 7.77 -11.84 0.66
N LYS A 45 6.88 -11.66 1.64
CA LYS A 45 6.12 -12.76 2.25
C LYS A 45 5.11 -13.39 1.29
N ALA A 46 4.52 -12.60 0.40
CA ALA A 46 3.59 -13.09 -0.61
C ALA A 46 4.30 -13.80 -1.78
N TRP A 47 5.52 -13.38 -2.10
CA TRP A 47 6.34 -13.85 -3.21
C TRP A 47 7.27 -15.00 -2.79
N GLY A 48 6.66 -16.10 -2.33
CA GLY A 48 7.40 -17.31 -2.01
C GLY A 48 7.88 -18.07 -3.26
N PRO A 49 8.98 -18.83 -3.16
CA PRO A 49 9.55 -19.58 -4.29
C PRO A 49 8.57 -20.61 -4.88
N ARG A 50 7.78 -21.27 -4.02
CA ARG A 50 6.84 -22.32 -4.43
C ARG A 50 5.38 -21.87 -4.59
N LYS A 51 4.95 -20.83 -3.87
CA LYS A 51 3.54 -20.40 -3.83
C LYS A 51 3.43 -18.88 -3.73
N LYS A 52 2.52 -18.30 -4.52
CA LYS A 52 2.20 -16.86 -4.50
C LYS A 52 0.93 -16.68 -3.69
N ILE A 53 1.02 -15.99 -2.56
CA ILE A 53 -0.14 -15.77 -1.68
C ILE A 53 -0.92 -14.56 -2.21
N VAL A 54 -2.02 -14.82 -2.90
CA VAL A 54 -2.93 -13.78 -3.43
C VAL A 54 -4.10 -13.51 -2.46
N ASN A 55 -4.24 -14.30 -1.39
CA ASN A 55 -5.29 -14.10 -0.40
C ASN A 55 -4.82 -13.11 0.68
N LYS A 56 -5.47 -11.95 0.73
CA LYS A 56 -5.24 -10.87 1.70
C LYS A 56 -5.29 -11.35 3.16
N PHE A 57 -6.34 -12.07 3.55
CA PHE A 57 -6.53 -12.46 4.96
C PHE A 57 -5.41 -13.38 5.45
N LYS A 58 -5.01 -14.32 4.58
CA LYS A 58 -3.90 -15.24 4.87
C LYS A 58 -2.57 -14.49 4.98
N LEU A 59 -2.31 -13.56 4.06
CA LEU A 59 -1.10 -12.75 4.07
C LEU A 59 -1.03 -11.85 5.31
N GLN A 60 -2.15 -11.20 5.65
CA GLN A 60 -2.25 -10.34 6.81
C GLN A 60 -2.01 -11.13 8.10
N LYS A 61 -2.66 -12.28 8.30
CA LYS A 61 -2.45 -13.11 9.50
C LYS A 61 -0.99 -13.56 9.67
N LEU A 62 -0.29 -13.84 8.56
CA LEU A 62 1.11 -14.28 8.57
C LEU A 62 2.11 -13.16 8.83
N ALA A 63 1.87 -11.97 8.30
CA ALA A 63 2.87 -10.90 8.27
C ALA A 63 2.52 -9.71 9.19
N TYR A 64 1.33 -9.64 9.78
CA TYR A 64 0.92 -8.55 10.67
C TYR A 64 1.75 -8.47 11.95
N TYR A 65 1.84 -9.55 12.74
CA TYR A 65 2.62 -9.54 14.00
C TYR A 65 4.12 -9.26 13.77
N PRO A 66 4.80 -9.93 12.81
CA PRO A 66 6.22 -9.64 12.54
C PRO A 66 6.49 -8.21 12.06
N LEU A 67 5.51 -7.57 11.42
CA LEU A 67 5.64 -6.20 10.94
C LEU A 67 5.37 -5.20 12.06
N ARG A 68 4.45 -5.52 12.99
CA ARG A 68 4.11 -4.67 14.13
C ARG A 68 5.26 -4.57 15.13
N GLU A 69 6.04 -5.64 15.29
CA GLU A 69 7.27 -5.62 16.11
C GLU A 69 8.38 -4.73 15.51
N ARG A 70 8.36 -4.53 14.19
CA ARG A 70 9.41 -3.80 13.46
C ARG A 70 9.03 -2.37 13.10
N THR A 71 7.77 -1.99 13.26
CA THR A 71 7.26 -0.69 12.82
C THR A 71 6.26 -0.10 13.82
N GLY A 72 6.34 1.20 14.05
CA GLY A 72 5.38 1.95 14.86
C GLY A 72 4.03 2.22 14.16
N LEU A 73 3.87 1.80 12.90
CA LEU A 73 2.74 2.15 12.02
C LEU A 73 1.37 1.80 12.62
N GLN A 74 0.42 2.72 12.49
CA GLN A 74 -0.99 2.48 12.82
C GLN A 74 -1.54 1.25 12.06
N ALA A 75 -2.43 0.50 12.71
CA ALA A 75 -3.03 -0.72 12.18
C ALA A 75 -3.68 -0.52 10.80
N ASP A 76 -4.30 0.63 10.56
CA ASP A 76 -4.95 0.97 9.27
C ASP A 76 -3.94 1.06 8.13
N LEU A 77 -2.79 1.68 8.38
CA LEU A 77 -1.69 1.79 7.40
C LEU A 77 -1.12 0.43 7.08
N VAL A 78 -0.94 -0.43 8.09
CA VAL A 78 -0.50 -1.82 7.91
C VAL A 78 -1.50 -2.60 7.04
N CYS A 79 -2.80 -2.47 7.32
CA CYS A 79 -3.85 -3.10 6.53
C CYS A 79 -3.88 -2.57 5.09
N SER A 80 -3.65 -1.28 4.89
CA SER A 80 -3.56 -0.65 3.57
C SER A 80 -2.34 -1.16 2.79
N ALA A 81 -1.17 -1.23 3.44
CA ALA A 81 0.05 -1.79 2.87
C ALA A 81 -0.15 -3.25 2.40
N CYS A 82 -0.80 -4.08 3.22
CA CYS A 82 -1.13 -5.46 2.85
C CYS A 82 -2.03 -5.52 1.60
N ARG A 83 -3.05 -4.66 1.49
CA ARG A 83 -3.92 -4.58 0.31
C ARG A 83 -3.13 -4.20 -0.93
N LYS A 84 -2.27 -3.17 -0.82
CA LYS A 84 -1.43 -2.70 -1.92
C LYS A 84 -0.50 -3.79 -2.43
N ALA A 85 0.19 -4.49 -1.53
CA ALA A 85 1.05 -5.62 -1.86
C ALA A 85 0.27 -6.76 -2.53
N CYS A 86 -0.89 -7.13 -1.96
CA CYS A 86 -1.73 -8.19 -2.49
C CYS A 86 -2.22 -7.90 -3.92
N ASN A 87 -2.64 -6.66 -4.19
CA ASN A 87 -3.07 -6.24 -5.52
C ASN A 87 -1.91 -6.29 -6.54
N ALA A 88 -0.71 -5.86 -6.14
CA ALA A 88 0.47 -5.93 -7.00
C ALA A 88 0.81 -7.39 -7.36
N VAL A 89 0.81 -8.28 -6.37
CA VAL A 89 1.03 -9.72 -6.61
C VAL A 89 -0.07 -10.33 -7.47
N ARG A 90 -1.34 -9.98 -7.22
CA ARG A 90 -2.48 -10.42 -8.03
C ARG A 90 -2.32 -10.01 -9.48
N LEU A 91 -1.89 -8.77 -9.74
CA LEU A 91 -1.66 -8.27 -11.09
C LEU A 91 -0.56 -9.06 -11.81
N CYS A 92 0.54 -9.38 -11.13
CA CYS A 92 1.59 -10.24 -11.69
C CYS A 92 1.06 -11.63 -12.06
N VAL A 93 0.25 -12.25 -11.19
CA VAL A 93 -0.36 -13.56 -11.46
C VAL A 93 -1.31 -13.51 -12.67
N VAL A 94 -2.14 -12.46 -12.78
CA VAL A 94 -3.01 -12.24 -13.94
C VAL A 94 -2.18 -12.04 -15.22
N ASN A 95 -1.07 -11.31 -15.14
CA ASN A 95 -0.18 -11.10 -16.28
C ASN A 95 0.47 -12.41 -16.75
N TRP A 96 0.93 -13.26 -15.83
CA TRP A 96 1.43 -14.60 -16.18
C TRP A 96 0.36 -15.47 -16.83
N SER A 97 -0.87 -15.43 -16.33
CA SER A 97 -2.01 -16.14 -16.94
C SER A 97 -2.26 -15.67 -18.38
N LYS A 98 -2.01 -14.38 -18.67
CA LYS A 98 -2.11 -13.79 -20.02
C LYS A 98 -0.82 -13.93 -20.86
N LYS A 99 0.13 -14.80 -20.47
CA LYS A 99 1.46 -14.97 -21.11
C LYS A 99 2.29 -13.69 -21.21
N ARG A 100 2.01 -12.68 -20.37
CA ARG A 100 2.80 -11.43 -20.29
C ARG A 100 3.93 -11.61 -19.29
N LYS A 101 5.09 -11.01 -19.56
CA LYS A 101 6.22 -10.98 -18.63
C LYS A 101 5.81 -10.20 -17.38
N ALA A 102 5.98 -10.80 -16.21
CA ALA A 102 5.80 -10.14 -14.92
C ALA A 102 6.90 -10.58 -13.95
N SER A 103 7.49 -9.60 -13.28
CA SER A 103 8.54 -9.79 -12.28
C SER A 103 8.00 -9.50 -10.89
N LYS A 104 8.79 -9.80 -9.85
CA LYS A 104 8.45 -9.45 -8.47
C LYS A 104 8.22 -7.93 -8.36
N PRO A 105 7.06 -7.47 -7.87
CA PRO A 105 6.79 -6.05 -7.77
C PRO A 105 7.68 -5.44 -6.68
N LYS A 106 8.57 -4.52 -7.02
CA LYS A 106 9.32 -3.73 -6.04
C LYS A 106 8.70 -2.34 -5.99
N LEU A 107 8.22 -1.92 -4.83
CA LEU A 107 7.75 -0.56 -4.66
C LEU A 107 8.95 0.33 -4.35
N TRP A 108 9.19 1.30 -5.23
CA TRP A 108 10.27 2.28 -5.11
C TRP A 108 10.08 3.18 -3.88
N THR A 109 11.18 3.41 -3.17
CA THR A 109 11.35 4.38 -2.08
C THR A 109 11.54 5.79 -2.65
N PHE A 110 10.58 6.33 -3.39
CA PHE A 110 10.73 7.59 -4.15
C PHE A 110 10.83 8.89 -3.32
N PHE A 111 11.17 8.84 -2.03
CA PHE A 111 11.18 10.03 -1.16
C PHE A 111 12.56 10.40 -0.59
N CYS A 112 13.66 9.85 -1.13
CA CYS A 112 15.00 10.15 -0.62
C CYS A 112 15.81 11.18 -1.45
N ASP A 113 15.46 11.43 -2.72
CA ASP A 113 16.38 12.14 -3.64
C ASP A 113 15.92 13.55 -4.07
N SER A 114 15.17 14.28 -3.24
CA SER A 114 14.77 15.67 -3.60
C SER A 114 14.74 16.63 -2.41
N VAL A 115 15.76 16.54 -1.55
CA VAL A 115 16.12 17.62 -0.61
C VAL A 115 17.65 17.73 -0.58
N HIS A 116 18.23 18.12 -1.70
CA HIS A 116 19.55 18.76 -1.77
C HIS A 116 19.36 20.10 -2.47
#